data_AF-A0ABD0BKV2-F1
#
_entry.id   AF-A0ABD0BKV2-F1
#
_cell.length_a   1.000
_cell.length_b   1.000
_cell.length_c   1.000
_cell.angle_alpha   90.00
_cell.angle_beta   90.00
_cell.angle_gamma   90.00
#
_symmetry.space_group_name_H-M   'P 1'
#
loop_
_entity.id
_entity.type
_entity.pdbx_description
1 polymer ?
#
loop_
_entity_poly.entity_id
_entity_poly.type
_entity_poly.pdbx_seq_one_letter_code
_entity_poly.pdbx_strand_id
1 'polypeptide(L)'
;MRYSALTLLVPCALVLSACTTPVTPAFKDIGTRSGPCIEGGPDAVAQQFYDYRIQHHGNDLTALRPYLSDNLAKLLTDASRDPQHNALLSSDPFSSRATLPDSADVASASTIPNTDARNIPLRVKLTQGTQTWQDEVLMIREGQCWAIDDVRYIGGSVHAPAGTLRQSIENR
;
A
#
# COMPACT_ATOMS: atom_id res chain seq x y z
N MET A 1 -61.47 -17.23 46.83
CA MET A 1 -60.84 -16.45 45.73
C MET A 1 -59.83 -15.53 46.41
N ARG A 2 -58.51 -15.55 46.21
CA ARG A 2 -57.69 -15.89 45.04
C ARG A 2 -56.21 -16.13 45.47
N TYR A 3 -55.67 -17.27 45.03
CA TYR A 3 -54.32 -17.60 44.54
C TYR A 3 -53.05 -17.02 45.20
N SER A 4 -52.29 -17.92 45.85
CA SER A 4 -50.82 -17.91 45.87
C SER A 4 -50.30 -18.28 44.48
N ALA A 5 -49.49 -17.42 43.87
CA ALA A 5 -48.74 -17.74 42.66
C ALA A 5 -47.26 -17.45 42.90
N LEU A 6 -46.49 -18.52 43.10
CA LEU A 6 -45.04 -18.54 42.93
C LEU A 6 -44.75 -18.39 41.43
N THR A 7 -44.09 -17.30 41.04
CA THR A 7 -43.59 -17.11 39.68
C THR A 7 -42.09 -17.42 39.64
N LEU A 8 -41.73 -18.47 38.92
CA LEU A 8 -40.38 -18.88 38.56
C LEU A 8 -40.21 -18.71 37.03
N LEU A 9 -38.97 -18.48 36.56
CA LEU A 9 -38.48 -18.57 35.16
C LEU A 9 -38.70 -17.29 34.30
N VAL A 10 -37.80 -16.78 33.43
CA VAL A 10 -36.58 -17.23 32.72
C VAL A 10 -35.73 -15.97 32.39
N PRO A 11 -34.38 -15.98 32.36
CA PRO A 11 -33.63 -14.90 31.72
C PRO A 11 -33.70 -15.04 30.19
N CYS A 12 -34.36 -14.10 29.51
CA CYS A 12 -34.28 -13.96 28.05
C CYS A 12 -32.85 -13.58 27.64
N ALA A 13 -32.04 -14.58 27.28
CA ALA A 13 -30.83 -14.35 26.52
C ALA A 13 -31.24 -13.93 25.09
N LEU A 14 -31.06 -12.65 24.76
CA LEU A 14 -31.14 -12.15 23.40
C LEU A 14 -29.93 -12.69 22.63
N VAL A 15 -30.10 -13.83 21.96
CA VAL A 15 -29.14 -14.31 20.97
C VAL A 15 -29.27 -13.38 19.76
N LEU A 16 -28.40 -12.35 19.70
CA LEU A 16 -28.18 -11.58 18.47
C LEU A 16 -27.64 -12.55 17.42
N SER A 17 -28.54 -13.15 16.64
CA SER A 17 -28.16 -13.78 15.38
C SER A 17 -27.61 -12.68 14.48
N ALA A 18 -26.28 -12.54 14.45
CA ALA A 18 -25.61 -11.72 13.46
C ALA A 18 -25.97 -12.33 12.09
N CYS A 19 -26.94 -11.72 11.42
CA CYS A 19 -27.22 -12.01 10.02
C CYS A 19 -25.98 -11.53 9.24
N THR A 20 -25.07 -12.45 8.94
CA THR A 20 -24.05 -12.24 7.92
C THR A 20 -24.76 -12.27 6.57
N THR A 21 -25.49 -11.22 6.23
CA THR A 21 -25.89 -11.01 4.83
C THR A 21 -24.60 -10.96 4.04
N PRO A 22 -24.37 -11.88 3.07
CA PRO A 22 -23.19 -11.82 2.24
C PRO A 22 -23.22 -10.48 1.52
N VAL A 23 -22.40 -9.53 1.97
CA VAL A 23 -22.15 -8.32 1.21
C VAL A 23 -21.39 -8.78 0.00
N THR A 24 -22.07 -8.87 -1.14
CA THR A 24 -21.40 -8.99 -2.43
C THR A 24 -20.41 -7.83 -2.53
N PRO A 25 -19.10 -8.08 -2.64
CA PRO A 25 -18.14 -7.02 -2.86
C PRO A 25 -18.59 -6.23 -4.09
N ALA A 26 -18.60 -4.89 -4.01
CA ALA A 26 -18.97 -4.03 -5.14
C ALA A 26 -18.03 -4.21 -6.35
N PHE A 27 -16.97 -5.00 -6.20
CA PHE A 27 -15.96 -5.23 -7.20
C PHE A 27 -15.75 -6.72 -7.47
N LYS A 28 -15.75 -7.05 -8.76
CA LYS A 28 -15.30 -8.35 -9.26
C LYS A 28 -13.85 -8.58 -8.83
N ASP A 29 -13.52 -9.76 -8.32
CA ASP A 29 -12.12 -10.20 -8.16
C ASP A 29 -11.48 -10.31 -9.54
N ILE A 30 -10.36 -9.62 -9.76
CA ILE A 30 -9.75 -9.49 -11.11
C ILE A 30 -8.31 -9.98 -11.17
N GLY A 31 -7.82 -10.62 -10.11
CA GLY A 31 -6.50 -11.23 -10.07
C GLY A 31 -6.33 -12.11 -8.82
N THR A 32 -5.40 -13.05 -8.90
CA THR A 32 -4.98 -13.85 -7.75
C THR A 32 -3.81 -13.13 -7.09
N ARG A 33 -4.04 -12.48 -5.94
CA ARG A 33 -2.93 -12.03 -5.10
C ARG A 33 -2.32 -13.24 -4.40
N SER A 34 -1.02 -13.40 -4.50
CA SER A 34 -0.27 -14.49 -3.86
C SER A 34 0.33 -14.11 -2.51
N GLY A 35 0.48 -12.81 -2.22
CA GLY A 35 1.09 -12.29 -1.00
C GLY A 35 0.12 -11.72 0.05
N PRO A 36 0.60 -11.50 1.30
CA PRO A 36 -0.15 -10.80 2.34
C PRO A 36 -0.50 -9.39 1.87
N CYS A 37 -1.55 -8.76 2.39
CA CYS A 37 -1.92 -7.41 2.01
C CYS A 37 -2.44 -6.59 3.19
N ILE A 38 -2.37 -5.27 3.04
CA ILE A 38 -2.85 -4.31 4.02
C ILE A 38 -4.27 -3.88 3.64
N GLU A 39 -5.15 -3.81 4.64
CA GLU A 39 -6.51 -3.29 4.46
C GLU A 39 -6.48 -1.76 4.32
N GLY A 40 -7.23 -1.23 3.37
CA GLY A 40 -7.38 0.21 3.19
C GLY A 40 -7.65 0.62 1.75
N GLY A 41 -7.94 1.91 1.58
CA GLY A 41 -7.94 2.54 0.26
C GLY A 41 -6.51 2.72 -0.28
N PRO A 42 -6.37 3.06 -1.57
CA PRO A 42 -5.06 3.20 -2.21
C PRO A 42 -4.18 4.27 -1.55
N ASP A 43 -4.75 5.40 -1.14
CA ASP A 43 -4.05 6.48 -0.43
C ASP A 43 -3.65 6.09 0.99
N ALA A 44 -4.53 5.42 1.72
CA ALA A 44 -4.22 4.89 3.05
C ALA A 44 -3.08 3.85 3.03
N VAL A 45 -3.11 2.91 2.08
CA VAL A 45 -2.06 1.89 1.92
C VAL A 45 -0.74 2.54 1.52
N ALA A 46 -0.76 3.49 0.59
CA ALA A 46 0.42 4.23 0.20
C ALA A 46 1.02 5.05 1.37
N GLN A 47 0.18 5.72 2.17
CA GLN A 47 0.64 6.47 3.34
C GLN A 47 1.33 5.53 4.34
N GLN A 48 0.70 4.40 4.68
CA GLN A 48 1.29 3.42 5.60
C GLN A 48 2.62 2.86 5.07
N PHE A 49 2.76 2.66 3.77
CA PHE A 49 4.02 2.23 3.16
C PHE A 49 5.16 3.25 3.39
N TYR A 50 4.91 4.53 3.13
CA TYR A 50 5.92 5.57 3.35
C TYR A 50 6.20 5.76 4.84
N ASP A 51 5.18 5.77 5.70
CA ASP A 51 5.34 5.85 7.15
C ASP A 51 6.20 4.70 7.68
N TYR A 52 5.93 3.47 7.22
CA TYR A 52 6.70 2.29 7.59
C TYR A 52 8.18 2.46 7.21
N ARG A 53 8.46 2.88 5.97
CA ARG A 53 9.83 3.09 5.49
C ARG A 53 10.56 4.20 6.25
N ILE A 54 9.88 5.28 6.57
CA ILE A 54 10.45 6.39 7.34
C ILE A 54 10.80 5.92 8.77
N GLN A 55 9.93 5.13 9.40
CA GLN A 55 10.18 4.56 10.73
C GLN A 55 11.28 3.47 10.73
N HIS A 56 11.42 2.76 9.61
CA HIS A 56 12.35 1.64 9.45
C HIS A 56 13.37 1.99 8.38
N HIS A 57 14.38 2.78 8.74
CA HIS A 57 15.44 3.31 7.87
C HIS A 57 16.31 2.27 7.11
N GLY A 58 15.95 0.98 7.14
CA GLY A 58 16.61 -0.09 6.41
C GLY A 58 15.90 -0.45 5.10
N ASN A 59 16.66 -0.96 4.13
CA ASN A 59 16.13 -1.43 2.84
C ASN A 59 15.67 -2.91 2.90
N ASP A 60 15.01 -3.31 3.99
CA ASP A 60 14.45 -4.67 4.07
C ASP A 60 13.21 -4.79 3.18
N LEU A 61 13.46 -5.20 1.94
CA LEU A 61 12.43 -5.41 0.92
C LEU A 61 11.40 -6.48 1.33
N THR A 62 11.77 -7.41 2.22
CA THR A 62 10.86 -8.48 2.65
C THR A 62 9.74 -7.94 3.54
N ALA A 63 10.05 -6.96 4.40
CA ALA A 63 9.07 -6.31 5.25
C ALA A 63 8.09 -5.43 4.48
N LEU A 64 8.48 -4.96 3.28
CA LEU A 64 7.63 -4.17 2.41
C LEU A 64 6.61 -5.01 1.62
N ARG A 65 6.76 -6.34 1.61
CA ARG A 65 5.92 -7.25 0.81
C ARG A 65 4.40 -7.02 0.91
N PRO A 66 3.81 -6.69 2.08
CA PRO A 66 2.38 -6.43 2.18
C PRO A 66 1.88 -5.22 1.39
N TYR A 67 2.77 -4.25 1.10
CA TYR A 67 2.45 -3.01 0.40
C TYR A 67 2.71 -3.08 -1.10
N LEU A 68 3.57 -4.01 -1.54
CA LEU A 68 4.02 -4.12 -2.93
C LEU A 68 3.10 -5.04 -3.73
N SER A 69 3.00 -4.78 -5.03
CA SER A 69 2.39 -5.70 -5.99
C SER A 69 3.23 -6.97 -6.09
N ASP A 70 2.61 -8.07 -6.51
CA ASP A 70 3.32 -9.34 -6.70
C ASP A 70 4.45 -9.19 -7.74
N ASN A 71 4.20 -8.41 -8.79
CA ASN A 71 5.16 -8.13 -9.85
C ASN A 71 6.33 -7.28 -9.35
N LEU A 72 6.06 -6.17 -8.65
CA LEU A 72 7.12 -5.29 -8.14
C LEU A 72 7.96 -6.00 -7.08
N ALA A 73 7.32 -6.75 -6.17
CA ALA A 73 8.03 -7.52 -5.16
C ALA A 73 8.98 -8.57 -5.78
N LYS A 74 8.52 -9.26 -6.83
CA LYS A 74 9.36 -10.19 -7.59
C LYS A 74 10.52 -9.47 -8.26
N LEU A 75 10.25 -8.37 -8.95
CA LEU A 75 11.27 -7.57 -9.65
C LEU A 75 12.37 -7.10 -8.69
N LEU A 76 11.99 -6.59 -7.51
CA LEU A 76 12.92 -6.16 -6.47
C LEU A 76 13.73 -7.33 -5.87
N THR A 77 13.09 -8.48 -5.67
CA THR A 77 13.77 -9.68 -5.16
C THR A 77 14.81 -10.19 -6.15
N ASP A 78 14.45 -10.24 -7.43
CA ASP A 78 15.36 -10.67 -8.50
C ASP A 78 16.52 -9.67 -8.63
N ALA A 79 16.24 -8.36 -8.60
CA ALA A 79 17.27 -7.30 -8.64
C ALA A 79 18.21 -7.32 -7.43
N SER A 80 17.73 -7.64 -6.23
CA SER A 80 18.58 -7.72 -5.02
C SER A 80 19.65 -8.83 -5.09
N ARG A 81 19.51 -9.77 -6.01
CA ARG A 81 20.46 -10.87 -6.24
C ARG A 81 21.49 -10.55 -7.31
N ASP A 82 21.29 -9.47 -8.06
CA ASP A 82 22.17 -9.03 -9.13
C ASP A 82 23.05 -7.85 -8.65
N PRO A 83 24.38 -8.00 -8.64
CA PRO A 83 25.29 -6.93 -8.27
C PRO A 83 25.14 -5.64 -9.11
N GLN A 84 24.61 -5.72 -10.33
CA GLN A 84 24.41 -4.55 -11.20
C GLN A 84 23.40 -3.54 -10.64
N HIS A 85 22.46 -4.01 -9.81
CA HIS A 85 21.41 -3.17 -9.20
C HIS A 85 21.76 -2.69 -7.79
N ASN A 86 22.87 -3.14 -7.21
CA ASN A 86 23.28 -2.78 -5.84
C ASN A 86 23.34 -1.27 -5.61
N ALA A 87 23.82 -0.49 -6.59
CA ALA A 87 23.91 0.97 -6.43
C ALA A 87 22.52 1.62 -6.24
N LEU A 88 21.51 1.15 -6.97
CA LEU A 88 20.13 1.62 -6.84
C LEU A 88 19.52 1.16 -5.51
N LEU A 89 19.65 -0.13 -5.19
CA LEU A 89 19.00 -0.76 -4.04
C LEU A 89 19.70 -0.48 -2.69
N SER A 90 20.96 -0.02 -2.70
CA SER A 90 21.66 0.42 -1.49
C SER A 90 21.24 1.83 -1.05
N SER A 91 20.66 2.61 -1.96
CA SER A 91 20.03 3.91 -1.66
C SER A 91 18.52 3.74 -1.45
N ASP A 92 17.75 4.82 -1.33
CA ASP A 92 16.29 4.74 -1.34
C ASP A 92 15.73 4.60 -2.77
N PRO A 93 15.26 3.42 -3.21
CA PRO A 93 14.78 3.23 -4.58
C PRO A 93 13.33 3.71 -4.77
N PHE A 94 12.61 4.08 -3.72
CA PHE A 94 11.19 4.43 -3.78
C PHE A 94 10.94 5.94 -3.67
N SER A 95 11.98 6.72 -3.97
CA SER A 95 12.00 8.17 -4.01
C SER A 95 12.94 8.60 -5.13
N SER A 96 12.65 9.73 -5.77
CA SER A 96 13.55 10.35 -6.75
C SER A 96 14.90 10.71 -6.14
N ARG A 97 14.99 10.85 -4.82
CA ARG A 97 16.23 11.14 -4.10
C ARG A 97 16.79 9.89 -3.44
N ALA A 98 18.13 9.80 -3.42
CA ALA A 98 18.84 8.68 -2.82
C ALA A 98 18.75 8.66 -1.28
N THR A 99 18.27 9.75 -0.69
CA THR A 99 18.11 9.91 0.76
C THR A 99 16.67 9.66 1.19
N LEU A 100 16.51 9.00 2.34
CA LEU A 100 15.19 8.75 2.92
C LEU A 100 14.58 10.07 3.42
N PRO A 101 13.29 10.33 3.13
CA PRO A 101 12.57 11.49 3.67
C PRO A 101 12.34 11.38 5.18
N ASP A 102 12.13 12.52 5.84
CA ASP A 102 11.70 12.61 7.24
C ASP A 102 10.17 12.52 7.38
N SER A 103 9.45 12.88 6.32
CA SER A 103 7.99 12.80 6.26
C SER A 103 7.48 12.61 4.82
N ALA A 104 6.32 11.97 4.70
CA ALA A 104 5.60 11.79 3.46
C ALA A 104 4.12 12.18 3.64
N ASP A 105 3.56 12.85 2.65
CA ASP A 105 2.15 13.23 2.59
C ASP A 105 1.57 12.77 1.25
N VAL A 106 0.72 11.74 1.30
CA VAL A 106 0.10 11.11 0.14
C VAL A 106 -1.21 11.80 -0.20
N ALA A 107 -1.34 12.29 -1.43
CA ALA A 107 -2.56 12.90 -1.93
C ALA A 107 -3.72 11.89 -1.97
N SER A 108 -4.93 12.34 -1.60
CA SER A 108 -6.08 11.45 -1.58
C SER A 108 -6.51 11.01 -2.98
N ALA A 109 -6.80 9.71 -3.11
CA ALA A 109 -7.34 9.11 -4.33
C ALA A 109 -8.74 9.65 -4.69
N SER A 110 -9.48 10.19 -3.72
CA SER A 110 -10.81 10.78 -3.93
C SER A 110 -10.80 12.01 -4.84
N THR A 111 -9.63 12.65 -5.04
CA THR A 111 -9.45 13.77 -5.96
C THR A 111 -9.27 13.33 -7.42
N ILE A 112 -9.10 12.02 -7.66
CA ILE A 112 -8.86 11.47 -9.00
C ILE A 112 -10.23 11.19 -9.65
N PRO A 113 -10.53 11.80 -10.82
CA PRO A 113 -11.88 11.81 -11.40
C PRO A 113 -12.51 10.44 -11.72
N ASN A 114 -11.77 9.33 -11.64
CA ASN A 114 -12.23 7.98 -11.98
C ASN A 114 -11.98 7.01 -10.80
N THR A 115 -12.98 6.82 -9.95
CA THR A 115 -12.93 5.95 -8.75
C THR A 115 -12.91 4.45 -9.08
N ASP A 116 -13.23 4.06 -10.32
CA ASP A 116 -13.13 2.69 -10.84
C ASP A 116 -11.76 2.38 -11.46
N ALA A 117 -10.83 3.33 -11.42
CA ALA A 117 -9.51 3.18 -11.97
C ALA A 117 -8.76 2.03 -11.28
N ARG A 118 -8.36 1.04 -12.08
CA ARG A 118 -7.54 -0.10 -11.63
C ARG A 118 -6.13 0.30 -11.25
N ASN A 119 -5.67 1.39 -11.85
CA ASN A 119 -4.35 1.95 -11.74
C ASN A 119 -4.52 3.42 -11.34
N ILE A 120 -4.11 3.75 -10.11
CA ILE A 120 -4.32 5.06 -9.51
C ILE A 120 -2.94 5.66 -9.21
N PRO A 121 -2.50 6.67 -9.99
CA PRO A 121 -1.31 7.43 -9.66
C PRO A 121 -1.60 8.40 -8.50
N LEU A 122 -0.90 8.26 -7.38
CA LEU A 122 -1.01 9.16 -6.24
C LEU A 122 0.25 10.02 -6.13
N ARG A 123 0.07 11.34 -6.01
CA ARG A 123 1.20 12.23 -5.71
C ARG A 123 1.61 12.07 -4.27
N VAL A 124 2.91 12.04 -4.03
CA VAL A 124 3.49 11.94 -2.70
C VAL A 124 4.43 13.13 -2.51
N LYS A 125 4.13 13.97 -1.52
CA LYS A 125 5.01 15.06 -1.12
C LYS A 125 5.97 14.53 -0.06
N LEU A 126 7.25 14.56 -0.37
CA LEU A 126 8.32 14.05 0.48
C LEU A 126 9.12 15.23 1.01
N THR A 127 9.46 15.22 2.30
CA THR A 127 10.24 16.28 2.94
C THR A 127 11.41 15.71 3.72
N GLN A 128 12.58 16.31 3.54
CA GLN A 128 13.80 16.03 4.32
C GLN A 128 14.43 17.36 4.73
N GLY A 129 14.47 17.66 6.02
CA GLY A 129 14.88 18.95 6.54
C GLY A 129 14.11 20.10 5.88
N THR A 130 14.82 20.98 5.15
CA THR A 130 14.22 22.11 4.42
C THR A 130 13.89 21.78 2.97
N GLN A 131 14.21 20.57 2.50
CA GLN A 131 14.04 20.18 1.12
C GLN A 131 12.74 19.41 0.95
N THR A 132 11.97 19.78 -0.05
CA THR A 132 10.71 19.11 -0.39
C THR A 132 10.71 18.76 -1.87
N TRP A 133 10.22 17.58 -2.21
CA TRP A 133 10.00 17.15 -3.58
C TRP A 133 8.69 16.39 -3.70
N GLN A 134 8.26 16.15 -4.94
CA GLN A 134 7.10 15.34 -5.24
C GLN A 134 7.53 14.18 -6.11
N ASP A 135 6.99 13.01 -5.79
CA ASP A 135 7.03 11.83 -6.64
C ASP A 135 5.60 11.32 -6.83
N GLU A 136 5.43 10.29 -7.64
CA GLU A 136 4.14 9.66 -7.85
C GLU A 136 4.25 8.15 -7.65
N VAL A 137 3.36 7.60 -6.85
CA VAL A 137 3.27 6.16 -6.61
C VAL A 137 2.09 5.60 -7.40
N LEU A 138 2.35 4.56 -8.18
CA LEU A 138 1.32 3.86 -8.92
C LEU A 138 0.69 2.78 -8.04
N MET A 139 -0.56 3.00 -7.66
CA MET A 139 -1.36 2.01 -6.94
C MET A 139 -2.13 1.15 -7.93
N ILE A 140 -2.09 -0.17 -7.75
CA ILE A 140 -2.92 -1.12 -8.51
C ILE A 140 -3.79 -1.95 -7.59
N ARG A 141 -4.89 -2.46 -8.15
CA ARG A 141 -5.76 -3.40 -7.46
C ARG A 141 -5.43 -4.84 -7.82
N GLU A 142 -4.94 -5.62 -6.85
CA GLU A 142 -4.69 -7.05 -6.95
C GLU A 142 -5.72 -7.83 -6.11
N GLY A 143 -6.69 -8.44 -6.78
CA GLY A 143 -7.85 -9.03 -6.10
C GLY A 143 -8.65 -7.96 -5.35
N GLN A 144 -8.70 -8.05 -4.03
CA GLN A 144 -9.32 -7.06 -3.15
C GLN A 144 -8.34 -6.05 -2.54
N CYS A 145 -7.04 -6.19 -2.79
CA CYS A 145 -6.01 -5.40 -2.14
C CYS A 145 -5.47 -4.30 -3.04
N TRP A 146 -5.13 -3.16 -2.44
CA TRP A 146 -4.32 -2.13 -3.10
C TRP A 146 -2.84 -2.39 -2.86
N ALA A 147 -2.03 -2.16 -3.88
CA ALA A 147 -0.60 -2.42 -3.83
C ALA A 147 0.16 -1.40 -4.67
N ILE A 148 1.37 -1.07 -4.25
CA ILE A 148 2.30 -0.24 -4.99
C ILE A 148 2.91 -1.10 -6.10
N ASP A 149 2.74 -0.66 -7.35
CA ASP A 149 3.28 -1.37 -8.51
C ASP A 149 4.47 -0.68 -9.16
N ASP A 150 4.58 0.64 -9.03
CA ASP A 150 5.72 1.42 -9.50
C ASP A 150 5.83 2.75 -8.75
N VAL A 151 7.00 3.38 -8.82
CA VAL A 151 7.24 4.75 -8.35
C VAL A 151 7.82 5.55 -9.51
N ARG A 152 7.15 6.63 -9.89
CA ARG A 152 7.61 7.58 -10.90
C ARG A 152 8.34 8.74 -10.21
N TYR A 153 9.57 8.97 -10.66
CA TYR A 153 10.46 9.99 -10.11
C TYR A 153 10.20 11.34 -10.79
N ILE A 154 9.68 12.31 -10.04
CA ILE A 154 9.33 13.64 -10.56
C ILE A 154 10.24 14.73 -9.94
N GLY A 155 10.84 14.46 -8.78
CA GLY A 155 11.62 15.41 -7.96
C GLY A 155 12.90 16.01 -8.56
N GLY A 156 13.13 15.91 -9.87
CA GLY A 156 14.15 16.65 -10.64
C GLY A 156 15.58 16.13 -10.53
N SER A 157 16.04 15.73 -9.35
CA SER A 157 17.38 15.13 -9.13
C SER A 157 17.26 13.61 -8.95
N VAL A 158 16.94 12.92 -10.04
CA VAL A 158 16.71 11.47 -10.04
C VAL A 158 18.05 10.74 -9.96
N HIS A 159 18.29 9.99 -8.89
CA HIS A 159 19.48 9.13 -8.77
C HIS A 159 19.39 7.86 -9.64
N ALA A 160 18.17 7.53 -10.06
CA ALA A 160 17.87 6.31 -10.77
C ALA A 160 18.16 6.42 -12.29
N PRO A 161 18.51 5.30 -12.95
CA PRO A 161 18.78 5.26 -14.39
C PRO A 161 17.61 5.66 -15.30
N ALA A 162 16.36 5.55 -14.83
CA ALA A 162 15.17 5.82 -15.62
C ALA A 162 14.12 6.60 -14.80
N GLY A 163 13.03 7.02 -15.46
CA GLY A 163 11.98 7.83 -14.85
C GLY A 163 11.08 7.10 -13.85
N THR A 164 11.17 5.77 -13.76
CA THR A 164 10.45 4.97 -12.76
C THR A 164 11.34 3.90 -12.13
N LEU A 165 10.92 3.38 -10.98
CA LEU A 165 11.60 2.30 -10.27
C LEU A 165 11.69 1.04 -11.13
N ARG A 166 10.59 0.59 -11.72
CA ARG A 166 10.60 -0.63 -12.56
C ARG A 166 11.54 -0.49 -13.73
N GLN A 167 11.45 0.62 -14.48
CA GLN A 167 12.33 0.87 -15.61
C GLN A 167 13.80 0.97 -15.20
N SER A 168 14.07 1.48 -14.00
CA SER A 168 15.42 1.60 -13.45
C SER A 168 16.06 0.25 -13.13
N ILE A 169 15.23 -0.76 -12.85
CA ILE A 169 15.66 -2.15 -12.66
C ILE A 169 15.80 -2.85 -14.02
N GLU A 170 14.82 -2.68 -14.92
CA GLU A 170 14.78 -3.38 -16.21
C GLU A 170 15.83 -2.89 -17.22
N ASN A 171 16.26 -1.62 -17.16
CA ASN A 171 17.21 -1.03 -18.11
C ASN A 171 18.68 -1.11 -17.67
N ARG A 172 19.02 -1.91 -16.66
CA ARG A 172 20.39 -2.09 -16.19
C ARG A 172 20.99 -3.43 -16.59
#